data_AF-A0A1Y3PE64-F1
#
_entry.id   AF-A0A1Y3PE64-F1
#
_cell.length_a   1.000
_cell.length_b   1.000
_cell.length_c   1.000
_cell.angle_alpha   90.00
_cell.angle_beta   90.00
_cell.angle_gamma   90.00
#
_symmetry.space_group_name_H-M   'P 1'
#
loop_
_entity.id
_entity.type
_entity.pdbx_description
1 polymer ?
#
loop_
_entity_poly.entity_id
_entity_poly.type
_entity_poly.pdbx_seq_one_letter_code
_entity_poly.pdbx_strand_id
1 'polypeptide(L)'
;MVHVAFITAVATLAWQPGGVFAGAAAPANPYATQNADNTEGSLNLDERKLIQEGLIWGGFYNGWIDGQFGKGTRDAIATVQQQYKQPGTGMLNADLAVHLGGMALNNRKKYGWTTITEPKSGVTLAYPSQLLTRTTSPEPNFVNIDSEDRSVSIQLLRIDNVKPDAIDTLYNDLTGNGKSTVAYSFRKGSLFIISGDRGTGKYYSRYEQRGGEVRGYDLVWSGSRDAEMQPISVLISNTFEPFDPPRQTREPDYSYLVGLAQAANNQAGGNPPANNANTPPPAQQPAQQQPVQQQPAQQQPAAQNAQKTDVSDGKGTRFSYTYQAPRDARLEDAYRFTRKADLLVGNVEIDAMDGMFMMPRPLHYVAMECGMVNAFYSPKDSAVFLCYEMVNYLLRQADELNTSNDPDFPTDYVKSNLRFILLHETGHAFIDLLNLPSTGREEDAVDQMAATMILFHVNRDETPEQLTRVLAMTATWFKNNASLQNGNTHNDAFSDEHSLNEQRYYNLLCMVYGRNPQEYASIVDRGLLPKSRAARCPQETSKIVSSWARLLLPHFAPRYQKDANDSINRQDSQSRQ
;
A
#
# COMPACT_ATOMS: atom_id res chain seq x y z
N MET A 1 29.95 29.67 0.69
CA MET A 1 30.90 28.57 0.84
C MET A 1 30.60 27.93 2.18
N VAL A 2 29.89 26.81 2.20
CA VAL A 2 29.51 26.11 3.44
C VAL A 2 30.57 25.04 3.67
N HIS A 3 31.48 25.28 4.61
CA HIS A 3 32.41 24.24 5.06
C HIS A 3 31.76 23.48 6.23
N VAL A 4 31.17 22.33 5.92
CA VAL A 4 30.80 21.34 6.94
C VAL A 4 32.11 20.72 7.47
N ALA A 5 32.38 20.92 8.75
CA ALA A 5 33.58 20.42 9.41
C ALA A 5 33.45 18.89 9.60
N PHE A 6 34.14 18.12 8.76
CA PHE A 6 34.26 16.68 8.90
C PHE A 6 35.33 16.32 9.94
N ILE A 7 34.96 15.48 10.91
CA ILE A 7 35.90 14.88 11.88
C ILE A 7 36.77 13.86 11.12
N THR A 8 38.06 14.16 10.98
CA THR A 8 39.10 13.23 10.52
C THR A 8 39.73 12.53 11.72
N ALA A 9 39.56 11.21 11.82
CA ALA A 9 40.41 10.37 12.66
C ALA A 9 41.08 9.31 11.76
N VAL A 10 42.38 9.45 11.56
CA VAL A 10 43.23 8.52 10.80
C VAL A 10 43.94 7.62 11.81
N ALA A 11 43.76 6.31 11.67
CA ALA A 11 44.68 5.32 12.23
C ALA A 11 44.98 4.28 11.14
N THR A 12 46.22 4.32 10.64
CA THR A 12 46.76 3.39 9.65
C THR A 12 47.29 2.15 10.36
N LEU A 13 46.73 0.97 10.03
CA LEU A 13 47.36 -0.32 10.26
C LEU A 13 47.17 -1.17 9.00
N ALA A 14 48.27 -1.76 8.54
CA ALA A 14 48.36 -2.53 7.31
C ALA A 14 48.14 -4.04 7.58
N TRP A 15 47.85 -4.77 6.47
CA TRP A 15 47.75 -6.25 6.27
C TRP A 15 46.33 -6.83 6.31
N GLN A 16 45.98 -7.95 5.65
CA GLN A 16 46.34 -8.65 4.39
C GLN A 16 45.11 -9.57 4.07
N PRO A 17 44.90 -10.07 2.83
CA PRO A 17 43.64 -10.73 2.45
C PRO A 17 43.63 -12.22 2.85
N GLY A 18 42.54 -12.69 3.45
CA GLY A 18 42.31 -14.12 3.63
C GLY A 18 41.22 -14.45 4.64
N GLY A 19 40.20 -15.19 4.20
CA GLY A 19 39.21 -15.77 5.10
C GLY A 19 37.89 -16.09 4.41
N VAL A 20 37.81 -17.28 3.81
CA VAL A 20 36.57 -17.91 3.35
C VAL A 20 35.61 -18.03 4.53
N PHE A 21 34.35 -17.62 4.34
CA PHE A 21 33.31 -17.69 5.38
C PHE A 21 33.13 -19.13 5.89
N ALA A 22 33.42 -19.35 7.17
CA ALA A 22 32.94 -20.52 7.89
C ALA A 22 31.48 -20.28 8.27
N GLY A 23 30.57 -21.07 7.70
CA GLY A 23 29.15 -21.05 8.05
C GLY A 23 28.95 -21.39 9.51
N ALA A 24 28.26 -20.51 10.24
CA ALA A 24 27.79 -20.81 11.58
C ALA A 24 26.86 -22.03 11.54
N ALA A 25 27.11 -23.01 12.41
CA ALA A 25 26.31 -24.22 12.52
C ALA A 25 24.88 -23.88 12.95
N ALA A 26 23.89 -24.38 12.20
CA ALA A 26 22.48 -24.17 12.45
C ALA A 26 22.02 -24.83 13.77
N PRO A 27 21.21 -24.14 14.60
CA PRO A 27 20.53 -24.79 15.73
C PRO A 27 19.55 -25.86 15.23
N ALA A 28 19.35 -26.90 16.04
CA ALA A 28 18.45 -28.02 15.75
C ALA A 28 16.97 -27.58 15.70
N ASN A 29 16.22 -28.20 14.79
CA ASN A 29 14.87 -27.84 14.36
C ASN A 29 13.79 -28.00 15.46
N PRO A 30 13.07 -26.93 15.88
CA PRO A 30 11.95 -27.06 16.81
C PRO A 30 10.56 -27.14 16.16
N TYR A 31 10.40 -26.93 14.84
CA TYR A 31 9.07 -26.60 14.28
C TYR A 31 8.65 -27.51 13.12
N ALA A 32 7.37 -27.92 13.15
CA ALA A 32 6.77 -28.89 12.24
C ALA A 32 6.48 -28.28 10.85
N THR A 33 6.61 -29.10 9.81
CA THR A 33 6.25 -28.73 8.44
C THR A 33 4.73 -28.63 8.24
N GLN A 34 4.33 -27.49 7.66
CA GLN A 34 3.05 -27.16 7.01
C GLN A 34 1.76 -27.25 7.85
N ASN A 35 1.16 -26.08 8.07
CA ASN A 35 -0.25 -25.85 7.75
C ASN A 35 -0.35 -24.59 6.89
N ALA A 36 -1.27 -24.60 5.92
CA ALA A 36 -1.61 -23.45 5.09
C ALA A 36 -2.41 -22.44 5.93
N ASP A 37 -1.79 -21.86 6.95
CA ASP A 37 -2.45 -20.93 7.86
C ASP A 37 -2.38 -19.51 7.30
N ASN A 38 -3.53 -18.82 7.28
CA ASN A 38 -3.75 -17.43 6.87
C ASN A 38 -3.09 -16.39 7.82
N THR A 39 -1.93 -16.72 8.39
CA THR A 39 -1.27 -15.97 9.47
C THR A 39 -1.10 -14.50 9.09
N GLU A 40 -0.54 -14.21 7.92
CA GLU A 40 -0.27 -12.82 7.52
C GLU A 40 -1.57 -12.02 7.29
N GLY A 41 -2.63 -12.65 6.79
CA GLY A 41 -3.95 -12.01 6.59
C GLY A 41 -4.69 -11.77 7.91
N SER A 42 -4.20 -12.36 9.00
CA SER A 42 -4.74 -12.17 10.36
C SER A 42 -3.92 -11.15 11.16
N LEU A 43 -2.71 -10.79 10.73
CA LEU A 43 -1.91 -9.75 11.38
C LEU A 43 -2.54 -8.39 11.13
N ASN A 44 -2.55 -7.52 12.13
CA ASN A 44 -2.90 -6.11 11.95
C ASN A 44 -1.67 -5.26 11.50
N LEU A 45 -1.90 -4.01 11.11
CA LEU A 45 -0.84 -3.10 10.63
C LEU A 45 0.37 -2.99 11.58
N ASP A 46 0.15 -2.89 12.88
CA ASP A 46 1.24 -2.73 13.86
C ASP A 46 2.09 -3.99 13.95
N GLU A 47 1.45 -5.16 13.91
CA GLU A 47 2.12 -6.46 13.90
C GLU A 47 2.94 -6.66 12.63
N ARG A 48 2.41 -6.26 11.47
CA ARG A 48 3.15 -6.31 10.21
C ARG A 48 4.37 -5.40 10.22
N LYS A 49 4.23 -4.18 10.70
CA LYS A 49 5.39 -3.29 10.92
C LYS A 49 6.41 -3.91 11.87
N LEU A 50 5.94 -4.60 12.91
CA LEU A 50 6.81 -5.32 13.84
C LEU A 50 7.56 -6.48 13.17
N ILE A 51 6.94 -7.19 12.22
CA ILE A 51 7.61 -8.23 11.42
C ILE A 51 8.68 -7.63 10.51
N GLN A 52 8.39 -6.55 9.79
CA GLN A 52 9.39 -5.87 8.95
C GLN A 52 10.57 -5.36 9.78
N GLU A 53 10.30 -4.83 10.97
CA GLU A 53 11.34 -4.49 11.93
C GLU A 53 12.16 -5.73 12.33
N GLY A 54 11.52 -6.86 12.61
CA GLY A 54 12.19 -8.13 12.89
C GLY A 54 13.09 -8.59 11.74
N LEU A 55 12.65 -8.44 10.49
CA LEU A 55 13.45 -8.76 9.30
C LEU A 55 14.66 -7.82 9.16
N ILE A 56 14.52 -6.54 9.51
CA ILE A 56 15.63 -5.59 9.54
C ILE A 56 16.61 -6.00 10.64
N TRP A 57 16.14 -6.27 11.87
CA TRP A 57 17.00 -6.77 12.95
C TRP A 57 17.76 -8.05 12.59
N GLY A 58 17.14 -8.92 11.79
CA GLY A 58 17.78 -10.12 11.25
C GLY A 58 18.77 -9.88 10.10
N GLY A 59 18.83 -8.67 9.55
CA GLY A 59 19.70 -8.32 8.42
C GLY A 59 19.19 -8.76 7.06
N PHE A 60 17.91 -9.13 6.96
CA PHE A 60 17.30 -9.67 5.73
C PHE A 60 16.56 -8.61 4.90
N TYR A 61 16.25 -7.47 5.51
CA TYR A 61 15.46 -6.40 4.90
C TYR A 61 16.09 -5.03 5.16
N ASN A 62 16.07 -4.15 4.15
CA ASN A 62 16.64 -2.81 4.22
C ASN A 62 15.69 -1.72 3.68
N GLY A 63 14.40 -2.05 3.54
CA GLY A 63 13.37 -1.14 3.01
C GLY A 63 12.59 -0.39 4.10
N TRP A 64 11.43 0.16 3.70
CA TRP A 64 10.55 0.94 4.57
C TRP A 64 9.71 0.05 5.48
N ILE A 65 9.45 0.52 6.71
CA ILE A 65 8.53 -0.12 7.67
C ILE A 65 7.15 0.52 7.52
N ASP A 66 6.43 0.08 6.49
CA ASP A 66 5.10 0.54 6.13
C ASP A 66 3.99 -0.44 6.55
N GLY A 67 4.36 -1.66 6.92
CA GLY A 67 3.48 -2.80 7.14
C GLY A 67 3.17 -3.56 5.85
N GLN A 68 3.47 -2.96 4.70
CA GLN A 68 3.27 -3.54 3.39
C GLN A 68 4.43 -4.48 3.13
N PHE A 69 4.19 -5.77 3.33
CA PHE A 69 5.18 -6.71 2.84
C PHE A 69 5.18 -6.48 1.29
N GLY A 70 6.29 -6.08 0.70
CA GLY A 70 6.42 -5.89 -0.75
C GLY A 70 7.45 -6.88 -1.27
N LYS A 71 7.79 -6.82 -2.56
CA LYS A 71 8.78 -7.75 -3.14
C LYS A 71 10.02 -7.89 -2.24
N GLY A 72 10.53 -6.76 -1.74
CA GLY A 72 11.67 -6.74 -0.81
C GLY A 72 11.42 -7.46 0.52
N THR A 73 10.23 -7.35 1.10
CA THR A 73 9.86 -8.06 2.33
C THR A 73 9.64 -9.56 2.06
N ARG A 74 9.06 -9.93 0.91
CA ARG A 74 8.90 -11.34 0.50
C ARG A 74 10.22 -12.02 0.25
N ASP A 75 11.12 -11.35 -0.47
CA ASP A 75 12.47 -11.85 -0.72
C ASP A 75 13.21 -12.05 0.62
N ALA A 76 13.04 -11.12 1.57
CA ALA A 76 13.59 -11.24 2.92
C ALA A 76 12.99 -12.45 3.67
N ILE A 77 11.66 -12.62 3.67
CA ILE A 77 10.99 -13.77 4.30
C ILE A 77 11.46 -15.08 3.68
N ALA A 78 11.53 -15.15 2.34
CA ALA A 78 12.01 -16.33 1.63
C ALA A 78 13.47 -16.66 2.00
N THR A 79 14.32 -15.64 2.14
CA THR A 79 15.71 -15.79 2.58
C THR A 79 15.78 -16.35 4.00
N VAL A 80 14.97 -15.81 4.92
CA VAL A 80 14.88 -16.32 6.30
C VAL A 80 14.41 -17.77 6.31
N GLN A 81 13.38 -18.11 5.56
CA GLN A 81 12.86 -19.48 5.43
C GLN A 81 13.95 -20.45 4.94
N GLN A 82 14.68 -20.07 3.88
CA GLN A 82 15.78 -20.86 3.35
C GLN A 82 16.90 -21.05 4.38
N GLN A 83 17.24 -20.00 5.14
CA GLN A 83 18.23 -20.08 6.22
C GLN A 83 17.81 -21.07 7.33
N TYR A 84 16.50 -21.14 7.62
CA TYR A 84 15.93 -22.13 8.54
C TYR A 84 15.58 -23.47 7.87
N LYS A 85 16.12 -23.76 6.68
CA LYS A 85 15.93 -25.00 5.91
C LYS A 85 14.46 -25.30 5.57
N GLN A 86 13.63 -24.26 5.49
CA GLN A 86 12.26 -24.33 4.97
C GLN A 86 12.23 -23.92 3.49
N PRO A 87 11.19 -24.29 2.73
CA PRO A 87 10.98 -23.75 1.39
C PRO A 87 10.87 -22.21 1.43
N GLY A 88 11.67 -21.53 0.60
CA GLY A 88 11.66 -20.06 0.49
C GLY A 88 10.45 -19.54 -0.27
N THR A 89 9.26 -19.71 0.31
CA THR A 89 7.98 -19.30 -0.27
C THR A 89 7.76 -17.79 -0.26
N GLY A 90 8.42 -17.08 0.65
CA GLY A 90 8.17 -15.65 0.90
C GLY A 90 6.85 -15.37 1.63
N MET A 91 6.09 -16.40 1.98
CA MET A 91 4.82 -16.28 2.70
C MET A 91 5.06 -16.43 4.19
N LEU A 92 4.59 -15.50 5.02
CA LEU A 92 4.79 -15.57 6.46
C LEU A 92 3.89 -16.66 7.10
N ASN A 93 4.49 -17.58 7.87
CA ASN A 93 3.77 -18.55 8.70
C ASN A 93 3.78 -18.13 10.18
N ALA A 94 2.93 -18.74 11.00
CA ALA A 94 2.74 -18.40 12.42
C ALA A 94 4.04 -18.45 13.23
N ASP A 95 4.84 -19.51 13.08
CA ASP A 95 6.09 -19.68 13.82
C ASP A 95 7.11 -18.58 13.46
N LEU A 96 7.23 -18.30 12.16
CA LEU A 96 8.12 -17.25 11.67
C LEU A 96 7.62 -15.85 12.08
N ALA A 97 6.30 -15.63 12.13
CA ALA A 97 5.70 -14.39 12.61
C ALA A 97 6.04 -14.15 14.09
N VAL A 98 5.84 -15.15 14.94
CA VAL A 98 6.20 -15.09 16.37
C VAL A 98 7.70 -14.89 16.55
N HIS A 99 8.52 -15.57 15.76
CA HIS A 99 9.98 -15.43 15.81
C HIS A 99 10.43 -14.01 15.46
N LEU A 100 9.98 -13.46 14.33
CA LEU A 100 10.36 -12.12 13.88
C LEU A 100 9.80 -11.01 14.78
N GLY A 101 8.54 -11.14 15.23
CA GLY A 101 7.95 -10.22 16.19
C GLY A 101 8.67 -10.23 17.55
N GLY A 102 9.01 -11.42 18.04
CA GLY A 102 9.84 -11.59 19.24
C GLY A 102 11.24 -11.01 19.06
N MET A 103 11.86 -11.20 17.90
CA MET A 103 13.17 -10.61 17.57
C MET A 103 13.12 -9.09 17.63
N ALA A 104 12.09 -8.46 17.07
CA ALA A 104 11.92 -7.02 17.12
C ALA A 104 11.78 -6.51 18.56
N LEU A 105 10.84 -7.06 19.34
CA LEU A 105 10.59 -6.62 20.72
C LEU A 105 11.80 -6.85 21.63
N ASN A 106 12.47 -7.99 21.49
CA ASN A 106 13.66 -8.31 22.28
C ASN A 106 14.82 -7.36 21.95
N ASN A 107 15.03 -7.02 20.68
CA ASN A 107 16.06 -6.06 20.30
C ASN A 107 15.70 -4.64 20.73
N ARG A 108 14.42 -4.21 20.63
CA ARG A 108 13.99 -2.91 21.19
C ARG A 108 14.32 -2.81 22.67
N LYS A 109 14.03 -3.86 23.44
CA LYS A 109 14.36 -3.93 24.87
C LYS A 109 15.88 -3.93 25.10
N LYS A 110 16.61 -4.78 24.37
CA LYS A 110 18.08 -4.91 24.48
C LYS A 110 18.78 -3.57 24.28
N TYR A 111 18.39 -2.81 23.25
CA TYR A 111 19.04 -1.55 22.89
C TYR A 111 18.39 -0.32 23.53
N GLY A 112 17.31 -0.49 24.31
CA GLY A 112 16.51 0.62 24.86
C GLY A 112 16.04 1.56 23.77
N TRP A 113 15.37 1.01 22.75
CA TRP A 113 14.89 1.79 21.62
C TRP A 113 13.91 2.86 22.10
N THR A 114 14.23 4.12 21.84
CA THR A 114 13.43 5.26 22.33
C THR A 114 13.41 6.38 21.31
N THR A 115 12.32 7.13 21.29
CA THR A 115 12.12 8.27 20.40
C THR A 115 12.44 9.57 21.12
N ILE A 116 13.17 10.45 20.43
CA ILE A 116 13.40 11.83 20.86
C ILE A 116 12.97 12.79 19.77
N THR A 117 12.46 13.94 20.18
CA THR A 117 12.41 15.15 19.37
C THR A 117 13.50 16.08 19.90
N GLU A 118 14.57 16.27 19.14
CA GLU A 118 15.74 17.01 19.61
C GLU A 118 15.52 18.52 19.42
N PRO A 119 15.49 19.33 20.50
CA PRO A 119 15.04 20.72 20.42
C PRO A 119 15.89 21.64 19.53
N LYS A 120 17.21 21.41 19.40
CA LYS A 120 18.09 22.28 18.60
C LYS A 120 17.90 22.05 17.11
N SER A 121 17.91 20.80 16.67
CA SER A 121 17.74 20.40 15.27
C SER A 121 16.28 20.36 14.83
N GLY A 122 15.34 20.18 15.77
CA GLY A 122 13.92 19.99 15.47
C GLY A 122 13.58 18.62 14.88
N VAL A 123 14.56 17.73 14.74
CA VAL A 123 14.40 16.38 14.20
C VAL A 123 13.78 15.47 15.24
N THR A 124 12.85 14.61 14.80
CA THR A 124 12.39 13.46 15.57
C THR A 124 13.00 12.17 15.01
N LEU A 125 13.56 11.31 15.86
CA LEU A 125 14.00 9.96 15.49
C LEU A 125 13.93 9.01 16.68
N ALA A 126 13.89 7.71 16.40
CA ALA A 126 14.17 6.68 17.39
C ALA A 126 15.61 6.18 17.27
N TYR A 127 16.23 5.88 18.41
CA TYR A 127 17.64 5.48 18.49
C TYR A 127 17.89 4.52 19.68
N PRO A 128 19.00 3.77 19.69
CA PRO A 128 19.32 2.81 20.74
C PRO A 128 19.93 3.52 21.98
N SER A 129 19.11 3.92 22.95
CA SER A 129 19.58 4.68 24.12
C SER A 129 20.50 3.93 25.08
N GLN A 130 20.53 2.59 25.03
CA GLN A 130 21.52 1.80 25.80
C GLN A 130 22.91 1.81 25.14
N LEU A 131 22.99 2.13 23.84
CA LEU A 131 24.24 2.21 23.10
C LEU A 131 24.73 3.66 22.98
N LEU A 132 23.80 4.60 22.79
CA LEU A 132 24.10 5.99 22.48
C LEU A 132 23.55 6.92 23.54
N THR A 133 24.42 7.79 24.05
CA THR A 133 24.06 8.84 25.00
C THR A 133 24.16 10.19 24.31
N ARG A 134 23.16 11.05 24.53
CA ARG A 134 23.19 12.42 24.00
C ARG A 134 24.36 13.18 24.60
N THR A 135 25.23 13.72 23.76
CA THR A 135 26.30 14.61 24.18
C THR A 135 25.89 16.04 23.88
N THR A 136 26.06 16.94 24.85
CA THR A 136 25.81 18.36 24.63
C THR A 136 26.98 18.95 23.86
N SER A 137 26.77 19.26 22.58
CA SER A 137 27.72 20.08 21.81
C SER A 137 27.54 21.57 22.17
N PRO A 138 28.64 22.32 22.39
CA PRO A 138 28.59 23.77 22.53
C PRO A 138 28.21 24.48 21.22
N GLU A 139 28.28 23.78 20.09
CA GLU A 139 27.93 24.32 18.78
C GLU A 139 26.41 24.50 18.62
N PRO A 140 25.95 25.58 17.97
CA PRO A 140 24.54 25.94 17.92
C PRO A 140 23.71 25.06 16.98
N ASN A 141 24.30 24.50 15.92
CA ASN A 141 23.55 23.96 14.77
C ASN A 141 23.56 22.42 14.66
N PHE A 142 24.23 21.72 15.58
CA PHE A 142 24.23 20.26 15.59
C PHE A 142 24.25 19.69 17.00
N VAL A 143 23.70 18.48 17.11
CA VAL A 143 23.70 17.68 18.34
C VAL A 143 24.22 16.31 18.02
N ASN A 144 25.14 15.82 18.85
CA ASN A 144 25.65 14.47 18.72
C ASN A 144 24.98 13.55 19.74
N ILE A 145 24.78 12.30 19.33
CA ILE A 145 24.36 11.20 20.18
C ILE A 145 25.40 10.11 19.98
N ASP A 146 26.26 9.94 20.96
CA ASP A 146 27.50 9.19 20.83
C ASP A 146 27.49 7.96 21.75
N SER A 147 28.12 6.91 21.28
CA SER A 147 28.60 5.83 22.15
C SER A 147 29.73 6.33 23.05
N GLU A 148 29.89 5.73 24.23
CA GLU A 148 30.92 6.09 25.20
C GLU A 148 32.34 6.01 24.61
N ASP A 149 32.59 4.97 23.80
CA ASP A 149 33.86 4.73 23.10
C ASP A 149 33.99 5.51 21.78
N ARG A 150 32.98 6.31 21.41
CA ARG A 150 32.87 7.05 20.14
C ARG A 150 32.97 6.17 18.89
N SER A 151 32.74 4.87 19.02
CA SER A 151 32.72 3.94 17.88
C SER A 151 31.47 4.10 17.01
N VAL A 152 30.44 4.74 17.53
CA VAL A 152 29.17 5.09 16.86
C VAL A 152 28.79 6.52 17.25
N SER A 153 28.37 7.32 16.27
CA SER A 153 27.92 8.70 16.44
C SER A 153 26.77 9.03 15.50
N ILE A 154 25.70 9.62 16.03
CA ILE A 154 24.63 10.25 15.24
C ILE A 154 24.79 11.76 15.39
N GLN A 155 25.09 12.46 14.32
CA GLN A 155 25.03 13.91 14.27
C GLN A 155 23.67 14.33 13.70
N LEU A 156 22.86 15.00 14.49
CA LEU A 156 21.63 15.65 14.06
C LEU A 156 21.93 17.08 13.67
N LEU A 157 21.38 17.54 12.54
CA LEU A 157 21.64 18.88 12.04
C LEU A 157 20.40 19.60 11.55
N ARG A 158 20.49 20.92 11.68
CA ARG A 158 19.56 21.89 11.12
C ARG A 158 20.37 23.02 10.48
N ILE A 159 20.01 23.38 9.26
CA ILE A 159 20.61 24.49 8.52
C ILE A 159 19.49 25.42 8.10
N ASP A 160 19.44 26.60 8.72
CA ASP A 160 18.47 27.65 8.41
C ASP A 160 18.97 28.59 7.31
N ASN A 161 18.05 29.35 6.72
CA ASN A 161 18.30 30.39 5.72
C ASN A 161 19.05 29.87 4.48
N VAL A 162 18.76 28.64 4.09
CA VAL A 162 19.34 28.03 2.89
C VAL A 162 18.59 28.43 1.62
N LYS A 163 19.29 28.39 0.48
CA LYS A 163 18.66 28.60 -0.83
C LYS A 163 17.73 27.43 -1.18
N PRO A 164 16.73 27.62 -2.07
CA PRO A 164 15.79 26.56 -2.47
C PRO A 164 16.41 25.26 -3.01
N ASP A 165 17.65 25.31 -3.50
CA ASP A 165 18.42 24.21 -4.09
C ASP A 165 19.59 23.74 -3.21
N ALA A 166 19.64 24.16 -1.95
CA ALA A 166 20.76 23.86 -1.06
C ALA A 166 20.95 22.35 -0.79
N ILE A 167 19.87 21.57 -0.83
CA ILE A 167 19.92 20.12 -0.70
C ILE A 167 20.74 19.46 -1.80
N ASP A 168 20.74 20.02 -3.02
CA ASP A 168 21.50 19.51 -4.16
C ASP A 168 22.99 19.79 -3.98
N THR A 169 23.31 20.98 -3.47
CA THR A 169 24.68 21.34 -3.10
C THR A 169 25.19 20.42 -2.00
N LEU A 170 24.38 20.20 -0.95
CA LEU A 170 24.74 19.30 0.14
C LEU A 170 24.95 17.87 -0.37
N TYR A 171 24.06 17.35 -1.22
CA TYR A 171 24.23 16.03 -1.84
C TYR A 171 25.57 15.93 -2.57
N ASN A 172 25.86 16.89 -3.47
CA ASN A 172 27.09 16.91 -4.24
C ASN A 172 28.34 17.01 -3.35
N ASP A 173 28.29 17.82 -2.30
CA ASP A 173 29.38 17.97 -1.33
C ASP A 173 29.62 16.67 -0.56
N LEU A 174 28.57 15.92 -0.22
CA LEU A 174 28.69 14.65 0.50
C LEU A 174 29.16 13.50 -0.41
N THR A 175 28.77 13.49 -1.68
CA THR A 175 29.14 12.41 -2.63
C THR A 175 30.42 12.69 -3.42
N GLY A 176 30.78 13.96 -3.62
CA GLY A 176 31.86 14.39 -4.54
C GLY A 176 33.17 14.80 -3.86
N ASN A 177 33.26 14.76 -2.54
CA ASN A 177 34.41 15.28 -1.79
C ASN A 177 35.63 14.33 -1.72
N GLY A 178 35.52 13.10 -2.24
CA GLY A 178 36.57 12.08 -2.19
C GLY A 178 36.88 11.52 -0.80
N LYS A 179 36.17 11.95 0.25
CA LYS A 179 36.32 11.48 1.64
C LYS A 179 35.41 10.30 1.98
N SER A 180 34.39 10.07 1.16
CA SER A 180 33.43 8.97 1.34
C SER A 180 33.25 8.21 0.02
N THR A 181 33.05 6.90 0.11
CA THR A 181 32.61 6.07 -1.02
C THR A 181 31.13 5.77 -0.84
N VAL A 182 30.31 6.15 -1.82
CA VAL A 182 28.86 5.91 -1.80
C VAL A 182 28.58 4.51 -2.32
N ALA A 183 28.08 3.63 -1.44
CA ALA A 183 27.64 2.28 -1.79
C ALA A 183 26.14 2.24 -2.13
N TYR A 184 25.36 3.14 -1.54
CA TYR A 184 23.93 3.29 -1.79
C TYR A 184 23.56 4.77 -1.84
N SER A 185 22.69 5.12 -2.79
CA SER A 185 22.11 6.46 -2.94
C SER A 185 20.65 6.35 -3.35
N PHE A 186 19.82 7.14 -2.70
CA PHE A 186 18.42 7.35 -3.04
C PHE A 186 18.12 8.83 -3.01
N ARG A 187 17.38 9.33 -4.01
CA ARG A 187 17.00 10.74 -4.09
C ARG A 187 15.59 10.88 -4.66
N LYS A 188 14.77 11.69 -3.99
CA LYS A 188 13.41 12.02 -4.42
C LYS A 188 13.10 13.45 -4.01
N GLY A 189 12.92 14.35 -4.98
CA GLY A 189 12.66 15.76 -4.73
C GLY A 189 13.73 16.39 -3.84
N SER A 190 13.30 16.97 -2.72
CA SER A 190 14.15 17.63 -1.73
C SER A 190 14.68 16.69 -0.63
N LEU A 191 14.60 15.37 -0.83
CA LEU A 191 15.10 14.35 0.11
C LEU A 191 16.14 13.44 -0.56
N PHE A 192 17.16 13.08 0.20
CA PHE A 192 18.08 12.01 -0.20
C PHE A 192 18.55 11.17 1.00
N ILE A 193 18.99 9.96 0.67
CA ILE A 193 19.64 9.00 1.56
C ILE A 193 20.92 8.55 0.88
N ILE A 194 22.02 8.52 1.61
CA ILE A 194 23.29 7.98 1.13
C ILE A 194 23.92 7.10 2.22
N SER A 195 24.56 6.02 1.81
CA SER A 195 25.36 5.20 2.72
C SER A 195 26.58 4.63 2.02
N GLY A 196 27.58 4.25 2.81
CA GLY A 196 28.80 3.62 2.30
C GLY A 196 29.95 3.71 3.27
N ASP A 197 31.17 3.84 2.74
CA ASP A 197 32.41 3.85 3.51
C ASP A 197 32.90 5.27 3.73
N ARG A 198 33.40 5.56 4.94
CA ARG A 198 34.03 6.84 5.29
C ARG A 198 35.20 6.59 6.24
N GLY A 199 36.43 6.80 5.74
CA GLY A 199 37.64 6.46 6.48
C GLY A 199 37.74 4.95 6.76
N THR A 200 37.94 4.57 8.02
CA THR A 200 37.95 3.16 8.47
C THR A 200 36.58 2.65 8.94
N GLY A 201 35.54 3.47 8.75
CA GLY A 201 34.19 3.20 9.19
C GLY A 201 33.18 3.27 8.04
N LYS A 202 31.92 3.21 8.43
CA LYS A 202 30.74 3.24 7.57
C LYS A 202 29.87 4.42 7.96
N TYR A 203 29.00 4.84 7.04
CA TYR A 203 28.04 5.89 7.32
C TYR A 203 26.69 5.64 6.66
N TYR A 204 25.64 6.23 7.23
CA TYR A 204 24.29 6.32 6.70
C TYR A 204 23.75 7.70 7.01
N SER A 205 23.45 8.49 5.98
CA SER A 205 22.95 9.86 6.15
C SER A 205 21.63 10.04 5.42
N ARG A 206 20.71 10.79 6.03
CA ARG A 206 19.43 11.16 5.43
C ARG A 206 19.15 12.62 5.69
N TYR A 207 18.72 13.32 4.64
CA TYR A 207 18.45 14.75 4.67
C TYR A 207 17.17 15.07 3.91
N GLU A 208 16.46 16.10 4.38
CA GLU A 208 15.32 16.68 3.70
C GLU A 208 15.37 18.20 3.79
N GLN A 209 15.00 18.87 2.69
CA GLN A 209 14.80 20.31 2.64
C GLN A 209 13.32 20.66 2.53
N ARG A 210 12.86 21.60 3.35
CA ARG A 210 11.54 22.22 3.28
C ARG A 210 11.69 23.73 3.36
N GLY A 211 11.40 24.42 2.26
CA GLY A 211 11.61 25.86 2.16
C GLY A 211 13.08 26.26 2.36
N GLY A 212 13.33 27.22 3.25
CA GLY A 212 14.67 27.73 3.57
C GLY A 212 15.41 26.95 4.66
N GLU A 213 15.00 25.71 4.95
CA GLU A 213 15.57 24.89 6.03
C GLU A 213 15.92 23.48 5.55
N VAL A 214 17.11 22.99 5.90
CA VAL A 214 17.56 21.60 5.72
C VAL A 214 17.69 20.95 7.08
N ARG A 215 17.08 19.77 7.26
CA ARG A 215 17.25 18.93 8.45
C ARG A 215 17.71 17.54 8.06
N GLY A 216 18.47 16.91 8.95
CA GLY A 216 18.99 15.58 8.67
C GLY A 216 19.78 14.99 9.80
N TYR A 217 20.31 13.81 9.53
CA TYR A 217 21.30 13.18 10.37
C TYR A 217 22.42 12.53 9.56
N ASP A 218 23.59 12.45 10.18
CA ASP A 218 24.73 11.68 9.73
C ASP A 218 25.05 10.65 10.80
N LEU A 219 24.77 9.38 10.52
CA LEU A 219 25.15 8.27 11.38
C LEU A 219 26.48 7.70 10.86
N VAL A 220 27.48 7.62 11.72
CA VAL A 220 28.80 7.07 11.41
C VAL A 220 29.17 6.02 12.45
N TRP A 221 29.76 4.91 12.03
CA TRP A 221 30.28 3.88 12.92
C TRP A 221 31.59 3.27 12.45
N SER A 222 32.39 2.73 13.38
CA SER A 222 33.62 2.02 13.07
C SER A 222 33.33 0.69 12.39
N GLY A 223 34.24 0.20 11.54
CA GLY A 223 34.09 -1.11 10.88
C GLY A 223 33.91 -2.27 11.86
N SER A 224 34.45 -2.17 13.09
CA SER A 224 34.25 -3.18 14.15
C SER A 224 32.80 -3.31 14.64
N ARG A 225 31.97 -2.30 14.39
CA ARG A 225 30.54 -2.26 14.78
C ARG A 225 29.62 -2.58 13.61
N ASP A 226 30.13 -2.93 12.43
CA ASP A 226 29.34 -2.97 11.20
C ASP A 226 28.14 -3.94 11.26
N ALA A 227 28.37 -5.17 11.75
CA ALA A 227 27.29 -6.15 11.89
C ALA A 227 26.18 -5.70 12.87
N GLU A 228 26.54 -4.95 13.92
CA GLU A 228 25.58 -4.39 14.89
C GLU A 228 24.83 -3.19 14.30
N MET A 229 25.54 -2.33 13.56
CA MET A 229 25.01 -1.04 13.11
C MET A 229 24.28 -1.07 11.78
N GLN A 230 24.53 -2.07 10.91
CA GLN A 230 23.77 -2.22 9.66
C GLN A 230 22.25 -2.23 9.89
N PRO A 231 21.67 -3.12 10.72
CA PRO A 231 20.22 -3.10 10.97
C PRO A 231 19.77 -1.84 11.70
N ILE A 232 20.54 -1.36 12.68
CA ILE A 232 20.23 -0.14 13.45
C ILE A 232 20.13 1.09 12.54
N SER A 233 21.01 1.21 11.54
CA SER A 233 21.02 2.34 10.60
C SER A 233 19.74 2.46 9.79
N VAL A 234 19.20 1.32 9.34
CA VAL A 234 17.93 1.24 8.61
C VAL A 234 16.75 1.56 9.53
N LEU A 235 16.78 1.09 10.78
CA LEU A 235 15.73 1.36 11.76
C LEU A 235 15.66 2.83 12.17
N ILE A 236 16.82 3.47 12.37
CA ILE A 236 16.89 4.93 12.61
C ILE A 236 16.27 5.66 11.41
N SER A 237 16.66 5.30 10.18
CA SER A 237 16.11 5.90 8.96
C SER A 237 14.58 5.79 8.89
N ASN A 238 14.02 4.65 9.28
CA ASN A 238 12.57 4.41 9.26
C ASN A 238 11.77 5.18 10.31
N THR A 239 12.42 5.74 11.33
CA THR A 239 11.78 6.52 12.39
C THR A 239 12.10 8.02 12.30
N PHE A 240 12.90 8.40 11.31
CA PHE A 240 13.35 9.77 11.10
C PHE A 240 12.24 10.63 10.48
N GLU A 241 11.82 11.65 11.24
CA GLU A 241 10.82 12.65 10.89
C GLU A 241 11.48 14.05 11.00
N PRO A 242 11.92 14.66 9.89
CA PRO A 242 12.71 15.89 9.92
C PRO A 242 11.90 17.11 10.36
N PHE A 243 10.68 17.28 9.85
CA PHE A 243 9.90 18.51 10.02
C PHE A 243 8.60 18.33 10.79
N ASP A 244 8.08 17.11 10.86
CA ASP A 244 6.76 16.85 11.41
C ASP A 244 6.88 16.47 12.89
N PRO A 245 6.02 17.01 13.77
CA PRO A 245 6.02 16.62 15.18
C PRO A 245 5.65 15.14 15.30
N PRO A 246 6.12 14.45 16.36
CA PRO A 246 5.75 13.06 16.58
C PRO A 246 4.23 12.94 16.57
N ARG A 247 3.70 12.12 15.66
CA ARG A 247 2.26 11.80 15.62
C ARG A 247 1.87 11.26 17.00
N GLN A 248 0.69 11.61 17.51
CA GLN A 248 0.20 11.01 18.75
C GLN A 248 0.21 9.49 18.60
N THR A 249 1.11 8.82 19.32
CA THR A 249 1.27 7.38 19.24
C THR A 249 0.19 6.75 20.11
N ARG A 250 -0.85 6.20 19.48
CA ARG A 250 -1.61 5.15 20.16
C ARG A 250 -0.67 3.98 20.47
N GLU A 251 -0.92 3.27 21.55
CA GLU A 251 -0.18 2.05 21.81
C GLU A 251 -0.38 1.08 20.63
N PRO A 252 0.70 0.45 20.17
CA PRO A 252 0.60 -0.52 19.09
C PRO A 252 -0.13 -1.78 19.57
N ASP A 253 -0.98 -2.34 18.72
CA ASP A 253 -1.73 -3.56 19.02
C ASP A 253 -0.98 -4.79 18.50
N TYR A 254 -0.55 -5.67 19.41
CA TYR A 254 0.14 -6.93 19.07
C TYR A 254 -0.65 -8.18 19.52
N SER A 255 -1.96 -8.04 19.68
CA SER A 255 -2.83 -9.06 20.28
C SER A 255 -2.80 -10.41 19.56
N TYR A 256 -2.74 -10.44 18.23
CA TYR A 256 -2.71 -11.68 17.47
C TYR A 256 -1.37 -12.41 17.58
N LEU A 257 -0.24 -11.69 17.46
CA LEU A 257 1.11 -12.25 17.66
C LEU A 257 1.29 -12.79 19.09
N VAL A 258 0.75 -12.09 20.09
CA VAL A 258 0.76 -12.57 21.48
C VAL A 258 -0.08 -13.85 21.60
N GLY A 259 -1.25 -13.91 20.96
CA GLY A 259 -2.08 -15.11 20.92
C GLY A 259 -1.36 -16.31 20.29
N LEU A 260 -0.67 -16.10 19.16
CA LEU A 260 0.14 -17.14 18.51
C LEU A 260 1.27 -17.64 19.42
N ALA A 261 1.99 -16.73 20.08
CA ALA A 261 3.08 -17.09 20.99
C ALA A 261 2.57 -17.91 22.20
N GLN A 262 1.40 -17.58 22.74
CA GLN A 262 0.78 -18.33 23.83
C GLN A 262 0.32 -19.73 23.38
N ALA A 263 -0.26 -19.83 22.19
CA ALA A 263 -0.69 -21.11 21.62
C ALA A 263 0.51 -22.06 21.39
N ALA A 264 1.62 -21.54 20.86
CA ALA A 264 2.86 -22.30 20.67
C ALA A 264 3.43 -22.84 21.99
N ASN A 265 3.41 -22.03 23.06
CA ASN A 265 3.86 -22.46 24.39
C ASN A 265 2.97 -23.54 25.02
N ASN A 266 1.66 -23.50 24.77
CA ASN A 266 0.72 -24.50 25.28
C ASN A 266 0.86 -25.86 24.56
N GLN A 267 1.25 -25.87 23.29
CA GLN A 267 1.51 -27.11 22.55
C GLN A 267 2.86 -27.75 22.90
N ALA A 268 3.85 -26.99 23.35
CA ALA A 268 5.13 -27.50 23.85
C ALA A 268 5.04 -28.10 25.28
N GLY A 269 3.93 -27.86 26.00
CA GLY A 269 3.69 -28.30 27.38
C GLY A 269 2.84 -29.56 27.52
N GLY A 270 3.33 -30.71 27.04
CA GLY A 270 2.65 -32.01 27.21
C GLY A 270 2.97 -32.71 28.53
N ASN A 271 2.31 -32.31 29.63
CA ASN A 271 1.74 -33.19 30.69
C ASN A 271 1.23 -32.35 31.88
N PRO A 272 -0.05 -32.47 32.29
CA PRO A 272 -0.48 -32.01 33.61
C PRO A 272 -0.04 -33.04 34.68
N PRO A 273 0.29 -32.63 35.92
CA PRO A 273 0.55 -33.58 36.98
C PRO A 273 -0.74 -34.30 37.36
N ALA A 274 -0.73 -35.62 37.23
CA ALA A 274 -1.73 -36.48 37.85
C ALA A 274 -1.58 -36.41 39.38
N ASN A 275 -2.68 -36.11 40.09
CA ASN A 275 -2.93 -36.75 41.38
C ASN A 275 -4.43 -36.86 41.70
N ASN A 276 -4.79 -38.10 42.01
CA ASN A 276 -6.09 -38.60 42.44
C ASN A 276 -6.47 -38.08 43.84
N ALA A 277 -7.78 -37.86 44.09
CA ALA A 277 -8.59 -38.78 44.90
C ALA A 277 -9.97 -38.19 45.26
N ASN A 278 -11.01 -38.82 44.71
CA ASN A 278 -12.25 -39.27 45.36
C ASN A 278 -12.91 -38.39 46.44
N THR A 279 -14.05 -37.81 46.09
CA THR A 279 -15.30 -37.96 46.88
C THR A 279 -16.53 -37.72 45.98
N PRO A 280 -17.52 -38.64 45.89
CA PRO A 280 -18.79 -38.40 45.20
C PRO A 280 -19.94 -38.18 46.22
N PRO A 281 -21.16 -37.86 45.78
CA PRO A 281 -21.62 -36.60 45.20
C PRO A 281 -22.73 -35.98 46.09
N PRO A 282 -23.47 -34.96 45.61
CA PRO A 282 -24.88 -35.26 45.45
C PRO A 282 -25.41 -34.89 44.07
N ALA A 283 -26.27 -35.78 43.57
CA ALA A 283 -27.02 -35.59 42.35
C ALA A 283 -27.99 -34.41 42.48
N GLN A 284 -28.01 -33.52 41.48
CA GLN A 284 -29.18 -32.71 41.16
C GLN A 284 -29.42 -32.70 39.64
N GLN A 285 -30.70 -32.78 39.34
CA GLN A 285 -31.40 -33.02 38.08
C GLN A 285 -31.18 -31.96 36.98
N PRO A 286 -31.63 -32.23 35.73
CA PRO A 286 -31.34 -31.40 34.58
C PRO A 286 -32.07 -30.06 34.67
N ALA A 287 -31.31 -28.97 34.73
CA ALA A 287 -31.86 -27.62 34.70
C ALA A 287 -32.02 -27.15 33.25
N GLN A 288 -33.27 -26.84 32.94
CA GLN A 288 -33.83 -26.31 31.70
C GLN A 288 -33.03 -25.15 31.13
N GLN A 289 -32.83 -25.18 29.80
CA GLN A 289 -32.51 -24.00 29.01
C GLN A 289 -33.64 -22.98 29.21
N GLN A 290 -33.30 -21.83 29.78
CA GLN A 290 -34.12 -20.63 29.72
C GLN A 290 -33.34 -19.48 29.08
N PRO A 291 -34.06 -18.58 28.39
CA PRO A 291 -33.57 -17.88 27.21
C PRO A 291 -32.83 -16.61 27.59
N VAL A 292 -31.76 -16.30 26.88
CA VAL A 292 -31.17 -14.96 26.90
C VAL A 292 -32.24 -14.00 26.35
N GLN A 293 -32.72 -13.11 27.22
CA GLN A 293 -33.72 -12.10 26.90
C GLN A 293 -33.16 -11.16 25.82
N GLN A 294 -33.68 -11.32 24.61
CA GLN A 294 -33.66 -10.32 23.57
C GLN A 294 -34.41 -9.08 24.08
N GLN A 295 -33.76 -7.92 23.99
CA GLN A 295 -34.50 -6.66 24.00
C GLN A 295 -35.50 -6.68 22.83
N PRO A 296 -36.74 -6.20 23.02
CA PRO A 296 -37.78 -6.34 22.01
C PRO A 296 -37.36 -5.62 20.73
N ALA A 297 -37.23 -6.41 19.67
CA ALA A 297 -37.34 -5.91 18.32
C ALA A 297 -38.64 -5.10 18.24
N GLN A 298 -38.52 -3.79 18.01
CA GLN A 298 -39.60 -3.06 17.37
C GLN A 298 -39.76 -3.68 15.98
N GLN A 299 -40.72 -4.59 15.86
CA GLN A 299 -41.25 -5.03 14.59
C GLN A 299 -41.81 -3.80 13.89
N GLN A 300 -41.03 -3.23 12.98
CA GLN A 300 -41.56 -2.50 11.85
C GLN A 300 -41.60 -3.42 10.64
N PRO A 301 -42.63 -3.30 9.80
CA PRO A 301 -43.12 -4.40 9.00
C PRO A 301 -42.12 -4.81 7.94
N ALA A 302 -42.14 -6.10 7.58
CA ALA A 302 -41.64 -6.55 6.29
C ALA A 302 -41.96 -5.49 5.23
N ALA A 303 -40.94 -5.07 4.48
CA ALA A 303 -41.11 -4.15 3.36
C ALA A 303 -41.89 -4.86 2.23
N GLN A 304 -43.16 -5.14 2.49
CA GLN A 304 -44.21 -5.20 1.51
C GLN A 304 -44.46 -3.76 1.07
N ASN A 305 -43.61 -3.32 0.15
CA ASN A 305 -43.92 -2.45 -0.97
C ASN A 305 -42.59 -2.20 -1.67
N ALA A 306 -42.23 -3.13 -2.56
CA ALA A 306 -41.42 -2.78 -3.72
C ALA A 306 -42.17 -1.65 -4.43
N GLN A 307 -41.79 -0.42 -4.10
CA GLN A 307 -42.23 0.76 -4.79
C GLN A 307 -41.79 0.54 -6.23
N LYS A 308 -42.76 0.26 -7.13
CA LYS A 308 -42.51 0.24 -8.57
C LYS A 308 -41.81 1.56 -8.87
N THR A 309 -40.53 1.49 -9.19
CA THR A 309 -39.77 2.61 -9.73
C THR A 309 -40.58 3.15 -10.91
N ASP A 310 -40.82 4.45 -10.91
CA ASP A 310 -41.55 5.12 -11.98
C ASP A 310 -40.76 4.96 -13.29
N VAL A 311 -41.19 4.03 -14.13
CA VAL A 311 -40.59 3.68 -15.43
C VAL A 311 -41.32 4.36 -16.59
N SER A 312 -41.99 5.50 -16.36
CA SER A 312 -42.82 6.15 -17.39
C SER A 312 -42.06 6.52 -18.67
N ASP A 313 -40.72 6.68 -18.60
CA ASP A 313 -39.84 6.99 -19.73
C ASP A 313 -39.14 5.75 -20.35
N GLY A 314 -39.49 4.55 -19.87
CA GLY A 314 -38.94 3.27 -20.29
C GLY A 314 -37.51 3.00 -19.83
N LYS A 315 -36.89 3.90 -19.06
CA LYS A 315 -35.57 3.72 -18.46
C LYS A 315 -35.70 3.01 -17.11
N GLY A 316 -34.60 2.44 -16.64
CA GLY A 316 -34.50 1.70 -15.39
C GLY A 316 -34.23 2.58 -14.18
N THR A 317 -33.70 1.96 -13.13
CA THR A 317 -33.45 2.61 -11.84
C THR A 317 -32.42 3.72 -11.98
N ARG A 318 -32.75 4.92 -11.48
CA ARG A 318 -31.89 6.10 -11.55
C ARG A 318 -30.74 6.05 -10.56
N PHE A 319 -29.61 6.60 -10.96
CA PHE A 319 -28.55 6.93 -10.02
C PHE A 319 -28.86 8.25 -9.31
N SER A 320 -28.12 8.52 -8.24
CA SER A 320 -28.14 9.83 -7.60
C SER A 320 -26.74 10.26 -7.25
N TYR A 321 -26.51 11.57 -7.21
CA TYR A 321 -25.19 12.16 -7.07
C TYR A 321 -25.21 13.20 -5.96
N THR A 322 -24.31 13.07 -4.98
CA THR A 322 -24.24 13.93 -3.81
C THR A 322 -22.82 14.41 -3.57
N TYR A 323 -22.67 15.71 -3.31
CA TYR A 323 -21.41 16.33 -2.90
C TYR A 323 -21.57 16.91 -1.49
N GLN A 324 -21.05 16.21 -0.48
CA GLN A 324 -21.15 16.66 0.92
C GLN A 324 -20.04 17.65 1.24
N ALA A 325 -20.33 18.77 1.89
CA ALA A 325 -19.28 19.70 2.29
C ALA A 325 -18.34 19.04 3.33
N PRO A 326 -17.00 19.19 3.21
CA PRO A 326 -16.07 18.66 4.20
C PRO A 326 -16.18 19.44 5.51
N ARG A 327 -15.82 18.78 6.61
CA ARG A 327 -15.65 19.39 7.93
C ARG A 327 -14.24 19.93 8.09
N ASP A 328 -13.24 19.25 7.52
CA ASP A 328 -11.85 19.68 7.51
C ASP A 328 -11.61 20.74 6.43
N ALA A 329 -11.23 21.94 6.86
CA ALA A 329 -10.91 23.05 5.96
C ALA A 329 -9.77 22.72 4.97
N ARG A 330 -8.90 21.76 5.27
CA ARG A 330 -7.82 21.31 4.37
C ARG A 330 -8.34 20.58 3.13
N LEU A 331 -9.59 20.10 3.15
CA LEU A 331 -10.22 19.40 2.03
C LEU A 331 -11.11 20.30 1.18
N GLU A 332 -11.21 21.59 1.54
CA GLU A 332 -12.08 22.55 0.86
C GLU A 332 -11.73 22.73 -0.63
N ASP A 333 -10.44 22.74 -0.96
CA ASP A 333 -9.99 22.84 -2.36
C ASP A 333 -10.34 21.59 -3.16
N ALA A 334 -10.16 20.40 -2.56
CA ALA A 334 -10.55 19.13 -3.18
C ALA A 334 -12.08 19.05 -3.37
N TYR A 335 -12.87 19.52 -2.40
CA TYR A 335 -14.32 19.64 -2.50
C TYR A 335 -14.74 20.57 -3.66
N ARG A 336 -14.16 21.78 -3.71
CA ARG A 336 -14.43 22.77 -4.76
C ARG A 336 -14.06 22.24 -6.14
N PHE A 337 -12.89 21.62 -6.26
CA PHE A 337 -12.44 20.98 -7.48
C PHE A 337 -13.41 19.87 -7.90
N THR A 338 -13.77 18.97 -6.97
CA THR A 338 -14.67 17.84 -7.23
C THR A 338 -16.03 18.30 -7.77
N ARG A 339 -16.59 19.37 -7.18
CA ARG A 339 -17.84 19.97 -7.65
C ARG A 339 -17.71 20.72 -8.97
N LYS A 340 -16.65 21.52 -9.12
CA LYS A 340 -16.44 22.35 -10.32
C LYS A 340 -16.16 21.50 -11.55
N ALA A 341 -15.36 20.44 -11.40
CA ALA A 341 -15.04 19.49 -12.44
C ALA A 341 -16.12 18.41 -12.64
N ASP A 342 -17.15 18.43 -11.77
CA ASP A 342 -18.28 17.49 -11.71
C ASP A 342 -17.83 16.03 -11.78
N LEU A 343 -16.94 15.61 -10.85
CA LEU A 343 -16.23 14.33 -10.99
C LEU A 343 -17.13 13.09 -10.85
N LEU A 344 -18.35 13.22 -10.31
CA LEU A 344 -19.29 12.10 -10.25
C LEU A 344 -20.14 12.00 -11.52
N VAL A 345 -20.87 13.06 -11.89
CA VAL A 345 -21.77 13.06 -13.06
C VAL A 345 -20.98 13.20 -14.37
N GLY A 346 -19.87 13.94 -14.35
CA GLY A 346 -19.00 14.14 -15.51
C GLY A 346 -18.19 12.91 -15.92
N ASN A 347 -18.36 11.77 -15.22
CA ASN A 347 -17.88 10.48 -15.68
C ASN A 347 -18.85 9.92 -16.74
N VAL A 348 -18.42 9.97 -18.01
CA VAL A 348 -19.28 9.71 -19.17
C VAL A 348 -19.86 8.30 -19.20
N GLU A 349 -19.13 7.29 -18.72
CA GLU A 349 -19.64 5.92 -18.63
C GLU A 349 -20.72 5.80 -17.54
N ILE A 350 -20.49 6.41 -16.37
CA ILE A 350 -21.46 6.39 -15.27
C ILE A 350 -22.75 7.09 -15.67
N ASP A 351 -22.66 8.26 -16.30
CA ASP A 351 -23.82 8.99 -16.82
C ASP A 351 -24.59 8.16 -17.85
N ALA A 352 -23.90 7.48 -18.76
CA ALA A 352 -24.56 6.63 -19.74
C ALA A 352 -25.25 5.39 -19.17
N MET A 353 -24.75 4.87 -18.04
CA MET A 353 -25.37 3.76 -17.33
C MET A 353 -26.59 4.19 -16.50
N ASP A 354 -26.80 5.48 -16.25
CA ASP A 354 -27.90 5.99 -15.43
C ASP A 354 -29.28 5.66 -16.04
N GLY A 355 -30.00 4.76 -15.36
CA GLY A 355 -31.27 4.20 -15.82
C GLY A 355 -31.15 3.29 -17.04
N MET A 356 -29.96 2.79 -17.35
CA MET A 356 -29.78 1.72 -18.34
C MET A 356 -30.21 0.36 -17.79
N PHE A 357 -30.13 0.17 -16.47
CA PHE A 357 -30.37 -1.10 -15.79
C PHE A 357 -31.57 -1.06 -14.84
N MET A 358 -32.25 -2.18 -14.73
CA MET A 358 -33.28 -2.44 -13.72
C MET A 358 -32.60 -2.94 -12.44
N MET A 359 -32.26 -2.02 -11.53
CA MET A 359 -31.67 -2.36 -10.24
C MET A 359 -32.75 -2.48 -9.16
N PRO A 360 -32.62 -3.43 -8.20
CA PRO A 360 -33.56 -3.59 -7.09
C PRO A 360 -33.63 -2.36 -6.18
N ARG A 361 -32.54 -1.60 -6.08
CA ARG A 361 -32.42 -0.36 -5.32
C ARG A 361 -31.58 0.66 -6.10
N PRO A 362 -31.77 1.97 -5.88
CA PRO A 362 -30.92 3.01 -6.49
C PRO A 362 -29.46 2.88 -6.07
N LEU A 363 -28.56 3.17 -7.01
CA LEU A 363 -27.13 3.34 -6.73
C LEU A 363 -26.84 4.82 -6.48
N HIS A 364 -26.16 5.11 -5.37
CA HIS A 364 -25.81 6.47 -4.95
C HIS A 364 -24.32 6.73 -5.19
N TYR A 365 -23.95 7.84 -5.80
CA TYR A 365 -22.58 8.33 -5.88
C TYR A 365 -22.42 9.49 -4.92
N VAL A 366 -21.49 9.39 -3.98
CA VAL A 366 -21.33 10.35 -2.89
C VAL A 366 -19.87 10.77 -2.77
N ALA A 367 -19.58 12.03 -3.02
CA ALA A 367 -18.29 12.62 -2.69
C ALA A 367 -18.34 13.20 -1.27
N MET A 368 -17.39 12.85 -0.40
CA MET A 368 -17.36 13.28 0.99
C MET A 368 -15.95 13.24 1.62
N GLU A 369 -15.79 13.80 2.80
CA GLU A 369 -14.62 13.57 3.67
C GLU A 369 -14.70 12.18 4.31
N CYS A 370 -13.63 11.40 4.24
CA CYS A 370 -13.59 10.03 4.76
C CYS A 370 -12.55 9.80 5.86
N GLY A 371 -11.55 10.66 5.99
CA GLY A 371 -10.37 10.45 6.82
C GLY A 371 -9.30 9.54 6.21
N MET A 372 -9.46 9.14 4.93
CA MET A 372 -8.56 8.23 4.23
C MET A 372 -8.56 8.46 2.73
N VAL A 373 -7.42 8.22 2.08
CA VAL A 373 -7.25 8.32 0.62
C VAL A 373 -7.89 7.10 -0.04
N ASN A 374 -9.19 7.16 -0.34
CA ASN A 374 -9.89 6.02 -0.92
C ASN A 374 -11.06 6.40 -1.86
N ALA A 375 -11.55 5.41 -2.61
CA ALA A 375 -12.91 5.36 -3.12
C ALA A 375 -13.43 3.94 -2.86
N PHE A 376 -14.70 3.75 -2.53
CA PHE A 376 -15.21 2.42 -2.17
C PHE A 376 -16.71 2.29 -2.36
N TYR A 377 -17.17 1.08 -2.68
CA TYR A 377 -18.58 0.70 -2.65
C TYR A 377 -19.02 0.20 -1.25
N SER A 378 -20.21 0.60 -0.82
CA SER A 378 -20.90 0.11 0.38
C SER A 378 -22.20 -0.62 0.01
N PRO A 379 -22.28 -1.96 0.15
CA PRO A 379 -23.53 -2.73 -0.09
C PRO A 379 -24.69 -2.30 0.82
N LYS A 380 -24.36 -1.90 2.06
CA LYS A 380 -25.33 -1.46 3.07
C LYS A 380 -26.05 -0.19 2.60
N ASP A 381 -25.28 0.77 2.11
CA ASP A 381 -25.79 2.09 1.70
C ASP A 381 -26.17 2.15 0.22
N SER A 382 -25.87 1.09 -0.55
CA SER A 382 -26.02 1.07 -2.01
C SER A 382 -25.31 2.28 -2.65
N ALA A 383 -24.08 2.54 -2.19
CA ALA A 383 -23.39 3.79 -2.49
C ALA A 383 -21.91 3.59 -2.85
N VAL A 384 -21.47 4.26 -3.90
CA VAL A 384 -20.05 4.47 -4.24
C VAL A 384 -19.61 5.79 -3.62
N PHE A 385 -18.63 5.72 -2.72
CA PHE A 385 -18.05 6.86 -2.03
C PHE A 385 -16.74 7.29 -2.69
N LEU A 386 -16.61 8.59 -2.98
CA LEU A 386 -15.37 9.23 -3.42
C LEU A 386 -14.85 10.13 -2.29
N CYS A 387 -13.70 9.77 -1.70
CA CYS A 387 -13.12 10.56 -0.62
C CYS A 387 -12.37 11.78 -1.15
N TYR A 388 -12.57 12.96 -0.54
CA TYR A 388 -11.83 14.16 -0.94
C TYR A 388 -10.31 14.02 -0.74
N GLU A 389 -9.88 13.16 0.17
CA GLU A 389 -8.48 12.78 0.35
C GLU A 389 -7.90 12.09 -0.89
N MET A 390 -8.68 11.25 -1.59
CA MET A 390 -8.28 10.65 -2.88
C MET A 390 -8.13 11.71 -3.96
N VAL A 391 -9.08 12.64 -4.06
CA VAL A 391 -8.99 13.75 -5.03
C VAL A 391 -7.76 14.62 -4.74
N ASN A 392 -7.53 14.98 -3.49
CA ASN A 392 -6.36 15.76 -3.07
C ASN A 392 -5.04 15.00 -3.31
N TYR A 393 -5.05 13.67 -3.16
CA TYR A 393 -3.90 12.83 -3.47
C TYR A 393 -3.58 12.86 -4.98
N LEU A 394 -4.61 12.67 -5.82
CA LEU A 394 -4.45 12.70 -7.28
C LEU A 394 -4.02 14.07 -7.79
N LEU A 395 -4.52 15.17 -7.21
CA LEU A 395 -4.07 16.52 -7.53
C LEU A 395 -2.57 16.71 -7.24
N ARG A 396 -2.11 16.29 -6.06
CA ARG A 396 -0.68 16.35 -5.70
C ARG A 396 0.20 15.50 -6.63
N GLN A 397 -0.26 14.30 -6.97
CA GLN A 397 0.44 13.46 -7.95
C GLN A 397 0.48 14.11 -9.32
N ALA A 398 -0.59 14.77 -9.74
CA ALA A 398 -0.61 15.46 -11.01
C ALA A 398 0.37 16.64 -11.03
N ASP A 399 0.47 17.40 -9.94
CA ASP A 399 1.47 18.48 -9.81
C ASP A 399 2.90 17.95 -9.91
N GLU A 400 3.19 16.80 -9.27
CA GLU A 400 4.50 16.13 -9.36
C GLU A 400 4.84 15.65 -10.77
N LEU A 401 3.84 15.22 -11.53
CA LEU A 401 3.98 14.66 -12.88
C LEU A 401 3.89 15.70 -13.99
N ASN A 402 3.43 16.92 -13.71
CA ASN A 402 3.24 17.99 -14.69
C ASN A 402 4.56 18.69 -15.07
N THR A 403 5.54 17.93 -15.57
CA THR A 403 6.88 18.44 -15.91
C THR A 403 6.87 19.50 -17.03
N SER A 404 5.81 19.53 -17.83
CA SER A 404 5.64 20.47 -18.94
C SER A 404 4.87 21.74 -18.56
N ASN A 405 4.41 21.86 -17.30
CA ASN A 405 3.54 22.95 -16.81
C ASN A 405 2.28 23.16 -17.67
N ASP A 406 1.68 22.08 -18.15
CA ASP A 406 0.42 22.10 -18.90
C ASP A 406 -0.72 22.42 -17.92
N PRO A 407 -1.47 23.53 -18.09
CA PRO A 407 -2.52 23.93 -17.16
C PRO A 407 -3.70 22.95 -17.11
N ASP A 408 -3.93 22.17 -18.16
CA ASP A 408 -5.04 21.22 -18.23
C ASP A 408 -4.67 19.86 -17.65
N PHE A 409 -3.37 19.55 -17.57
CA PHE A 409 -2.85 18.26 -17.10
C PHE A 409 -3.36 17.82 -15.73
N PRO A 410 -3.43 18.67 -14.68
CA PRO A 410 -3.95 18.25 -13.38
C PRO A 410 -5.40 17.78 -13.45
N THR A 411 -6.23 18.49 -14.21
CA THR A 411 -7.64 18.13 -14.37
C THR A 411 -7.78 16.84 -15.17
N ASP A 412 -7.05 16.73 -16.27
CA ASP A 412 -6.99 15.52 -17.10
C ASP A 412 -6.54 14.31 -16.29
N TYR A 413 -5.51 14.47 -15.45
CA TYR A 413 -4.96 13.40 -14.62
C TYR A 413 -5.97 12.90 -13.59
N VAL A 414 -6.62 13.82 -12.87
CA VAL A 414 -7.62 13.45 -11.87
C VAL A 414 -8.83 12.79 -12.54
N LYS A 415 -9.35 13.36 -13.63
CA LYS A 415 -10.48 12.78 -14.38
C LYS A 415 -10.15 11.40 -14.95
N SER A 416 -8.96 11.22 -15.52
CA SER A 416 -8.53 9.94 -16.09
C SER A 416 -8.48 8.82 -15.05
N ASN A 417 -7.88 9.10 -13.88
CA ASN A 417 -7.78 8.13 -12.81
C ASN A 417 -9.15 7.82 -12.19
N LEU A 418 -9.93 8.85 -11.88
CA LEU A 418 -11.27 8.67 -11.29
C LEU A 418 -12.26 8.03 -12.26
N ARG A 419 -12.09 8.20 -13.58
CA ARG A 419 -12.91 7.49 -14.58
C ARG A 419 -12.86 5.98 -14.34
N PHE A 420 -11.66 5.43 -14.20
CA PHE A 420 -11.48 4.00 -13.95
C PHE A 420 -11.85 3.62 -12.50
N ILE A 421 -11.37 4.36 -11.50
CA ILE A 421 -11.61 4.04 -10.08
C ILE A 421 -13.12 3.97 -9.78
N LEU A 422 -13.89 4.96 -10.24
CA LEU A 422 -15.34 4.96 -9.98
C LEU A 422 -16.05 3.83 -10.74
N LEU A 423 -15.59 3.48 -11.95
CA LEU A 423 -16.15 2.35 -12.70
C LEU A 423 -15.84 1.00 -12.05
N HIS A 424 -14.67 0.87 -11.45
CA HIS A 424 -14.27 -0.29 -10.67
C HIS A 424 -15.22 -0.47 -9.45
N GLU A 425 -15.44 0.59 -8.66
CA GLU A 425 -16.43 0.56 -7.57
C GLU A 425 -17.87 0.31 -8.06
N THR A 426 -18.20 0.82 -9.24
CA THR A 426 -19.50 0.55 -9.89
C THR A 426 -19.63 -0.93 -10.28
N GLY A 427 -18.51 -1.59 -10.60
CA GLY A 427 -18.44 -3.03 -10.82
C GLY A 427 -18.89 -3.82 -9.60
N HIS A 428 -18.38 -3.51 -8.40
CA HIS A 428 -18.84 -4.13 -7.15
C HIS A 428 -20.32 -3.88 -6.92
N ALA A 429 -20.78 -2.63 -7.16
CA ALA A 429 -22.18 -2.30 -7.06
C ALA A 429 -23.06 -3.13 -8.00
N PHE A 430 -22.60 -3.42 -9.22
CA PHE A 430 -23.36 -4.21 -10.17
C PHE A 430 -23.39 -5.68 -9.78
N ILE A 431 -22.26 -6.22 -9.31
CA ILE A 431 -22.21 -7.60 -8.80
C ILE A 431 -23.20 -7.79 -7.66
N ASP A 432 -23.21 -6.88 -6.66
CA ASP A 432 -24.15 -6.92 -5.54
C ASP A 432 -25.60 -6.67 -5.98
N LEU A 433 -25.88 -5.51 -6.60
CA LEU A 433 -27.25 -5.07 -6.87
C LEU A 433 -27.95 -5.88 -7.96
N LEU A 434 -27.21 -6.38 -8.95
CA LEU A 434 -27.78 -7.22 -10.01
C LEU A 434 -27.62 -8.72 -9.71
N ASN A 435 -26.97 -9.06 -8.60
CA ASN A 435 -26.66 -10.44 -8.21
C ASN A 435 -25.95 -11.21 -9.32
N LEU A 436 -24.89 -10.59 -9.88
CA LEU A 436 -24.11 -11.19 -10.97
C LEU A 436 -23.12 -12.21 -10.40
N PRO A 437 -22.95 -13.37 -11.06
CA PRO A 437 -21.96 -14.34 -10.63
C PRO A 437 -20.53 -13.89 -10.98
N SER A 438 -19.59 -14.05 -10.05
CA SER A 438 -18.15 -14.09 -10.33
C SER A 438 -17.60 -15.47 -9.97
N THR A 439 -16.99 -16.16 -10.94
CA THR A 439 -16.35 -17.48 -10.74
C THR A 439 -14.82 -17.40 -10.65
N GLY A 440 -14.28 -16.18 -10.66
CA GLY A 440 -12.87 -15.86 -10.41
C GLY A 440 -12.76 -14.75 -9.35
N ARG A 441 -11.56 -14.19 -9.21
CA ARG A 441 -11.30 -13.03 -8.36
C ARG A 441 -12.21 -11.87 -8.72
N GLU A 442 -12.95 -11.35 -7.74
CA GLU A 442 -13.98 -10.33 -7.99
C GLU A 442 -13.38 -9.05 -8.57
N GLU A 443 -12.21 -8.67 -8.09
CA GLU A 443 -11.50 -7.46 -8.52
C GLU A 443 -11.01 -7.53 -9.97
N ASP A 444 -10.53 -8.71 -10.40
CA ASP A 444 -10.19 -8.96 -11.79
C ASP A 444 -11.44 -8.88 -12.67
N ALA A 445 -12.59 -9.29 -12.14
CA ALA A 445 -13.86 -9.22 -12.83
C ALA A 445 -14.35 -7.76 -12.94
N VAL A 446 -14.32 -6.97 -11.86
CA VAL A 446 -14.74 -5.57 -11.90
C VAL A 446 -13.79 -4.68 -12.69
N ASP A 447 -12.49 -5.00 -12.74
CA ASP A 447 -11.56 -4.37 -13.69
C ASP A 447 -11.93 -4.63 -15.14
N GLN A 448 -12.27 -5.89 -15.45
CA GLN A 448 -12.73 -6.26 -16.79
C GLN A 448 -14.05 -5.57 -17.13
N MET A 449 -14.94 -5.41 -16.16
CA MET A 449 -16.19 -4.68 -16.32
C MET A 449 -15.93 -3.19 -16.61
N ALA A 450 -15.10 -2.53 -15.79
CA ALA A 450 -14.72 -1.14 -15.98
C ALA A 450 -14.08 -0.91 -17.36
N ALA A 451 -13.12 -1.76 -17.74
CA ALA A 451 -12.50 -1.73 -19.06
C ALA A 451 -13.52 -1.98 -20.18
N THR A 452 -14.44 -2.92 -20.00
CA THR A 452 -15.50 -3.19 -20.99
C THR A 452 -16.43 -1.99 -21.17
N MET A 453 -16.79 -1.29 -20.10
CA MET A 453 -17.62 -0.07 -20.17
C MET A 453 -16.91 1.05 -20.93
N ILE A 454 -15.63 1.27 -20.66
CA ILE A 454 -14.80 2.21 -21.41
C ILE A 454 -14.73 1.81 -22.90
N LEU A 455 -14.51 0.52 -23.18
CA LEU A 455 -14.41 -0.01 -24.56
C LEU A 455 -15.73 -0.04 -25.33
N PHE A 456 -16.88 0.12 -24.67
CA PHE A 456 -18.15 0.32 -25.36
C PHE A 456 -18.27 1.68 -26.04
N HIS A 457 -17.26 2.56 -25.92
CA HIS A 457 -17.17 3.85 -26.62
C HIS A 457 -18.45 4.67 -26.47
N VAL A 458 -18.82 4.92 -25.22
CA VAL A 458 -19.94 5.80 -24.85
C VAL A 458 -19.70 7.21 -25.38
N ASN A 459 -18.44 7.67 -25.35
CA ASN A 459 -18.01 8.90 -26.00
C ASN A 459 -17.38 8.58 -27.36
N ARG A 460 -18.08 8.89 -28.45
CA ARG A 460 -17.62 8.61 -29.82
C ARG A 460 -16.57 9.59 -30.34
N ASP A 461 -16.30 10.67 -29.60
CA ASP A 461 -15.38 11.73 -30.00
C ASP A 461 -13.98 11.56 -29.37
N GLU A 462 -13.79 10.61 -28.45
CA GLU A 462 -12.50 10.31 -27.84
C GLU A 462 -11.59 9.56 -28.82
N THR A 463 -10.39 10.08 -29.08
CA THR A 463 -9.43 9.42 -29.97
C THR A 463 -8.72 8.25 -29.27
N PRO A 464 -8.22 7.27 -30.02
CA PRO A 464 -7.43 6.16 -29.49
C PRO A 464 -6.20 6.61 -28.69
N GLU A 465 -5.56 7.69 -29.12
CA GLU A 465 -4.41 8.28 -28.42
C GLU A 465 -4.84 8.91 -27.10
N GLN A 466 -6.00 9.58 -27.05
CA GLN A 466 -6.56 10.12 -25.81
C GLN A 466 -6.89 8.99 -24.84
N LEU A 467 -7.54 7.93 -25.33
CA LEU A 467 -7.85 6.75 -24.52
C LEU A 467 -6.56 6.06 -24.04
N THR A 468 -5.57 5.90 -24.91
CA THR A 468 -4.26 5.35 -24.54
C THR A 468 -3.55 6.21 -23.49
N ARG A 469 -3.67 7.54 -23.57
CA ARG A 469 -3.11 8.48 -22.58
C ARG A 469 -3.82 8.34 -21.23
N VAL A 470 -5.16 8.36 -21.23
CA VAL A 470 -6.00 8.13 -20.03
C VAL A 470 -5.59 6.82 -19.35
N LEU A 471 -5.55 5.74 -20.11
CA LEU A 471 -5.19 4.42 -19.60
C LEU A 471 -3.75 4.34 -19.17
N ALA A 472 -2.79 4.94 -19.88
CA ALA A 472 -1.40 4.99 -19.44
C ALA A 472 -1.24 5.75 -18.13
N MET A 473 -2.01 6.82 -17.90
CA MET A 473 -2.02 7.58 -16.65
C MET A 473 -2.62 6.75 -15.50
N THR A 474 -3.76 6.09 -15.73
CA THR A 474 -4.37 5.14 -14.78
C THR A 474 -3.45 3.96 -14.47
N ALA A 475 -2.78 3.43 -15.49
CA ALA A 475 -1.90 2.29 -15.36
C ALA A 475 -0.58 2.69 -14.65
N THR A 476 -0.10 3.93 -14.86
CA THR A 476 0.98 4.54 -14.06
C THR A 476 0.57 4.71 -12.60
N TRP A 477 -0.69 5.09 -12.33
CA TRP A 477 -1.23 5.14 -10.98
C TRP A 477 -1.28 3.75 -10.34
N PHE A 478 -1.77 2.70 -11.01
CA PHE A 478 -1.73 1.33 -10.49
C PHE A 478 -0.31 0.87 -10.15
N LYS A 479 0.67 1.22 -10.99
CA LYS A 479 2.08 0.90 -10.77
C LYS A 479 2.69 1.67 -9.58
N ASN A 480 2.31 2.92 -9.39
CA ASN A 480 2.93 3.82 -8.41
C ASN A 480 2.18 3.88 -7.07
N ASN A 481 0.90 3.50 -7.05
CA ASN A 481 -0.03 3.64 -5.92
C ASN A 481 -0.60 2.30 -5.47
N ALA A 482 0.15 1.22 -5.71
CA ALA A 482 -0.06 -0.12 -5.16
C ALA A 482 -0.26 -0.16 -3.63
N SER A 483 0.05 0.95 -2.95
CA SER A 483 0.03 1.14 -1.50
C SER A 483 -1.22 1.87 -0.96
N LEU A 484 -2.14 2.34 -1.82
CA LEU A 484 -3.36 3.07 -1.41
C LEU A 484 -4.63 2.20 -1.33
N GLN A 485 -4.58 0.98 -1.87
CA GLN A 485 -5.58 -0.05 -1.58
C GLN A 485 -5.45 -0.41 -0.08
N ASN A 486 -6.57 -0.63 0.62
CA ASN A 486 -6.64 -0.93 2.06
C ASN A 486 -5.95 -2.26 2.49
N GLY A 487 -5.03 -2.80 1.69
CA GLY A 487 -4.22 -3.98 1.97
C GLY A 487 -2.82 -3.59 2.43
N ASN A 488 -2.66 -3.31 3.72
CA ASN A 488 -1.38 -2.88 4.28
C ASN A 488 -0.46 -4.09 4.60
N THR A 489 -0.32 -5.09 3.68
CA THR A 489 0.66 -6.22 3.64
C THR A 489 0.91 -6.77 2.24
N HIS A 490 1.94 -7.60 2.07
CA HIS A 490 2.13 -8.40 0.85
C HIS A 490 1.07 -9.47 0.72
N ASN A 491 0.62 -10.07 1.83
CA ASN A 491 -0.44 -11.07 1.75
C ASN A 491 -1.71 -10.44 1.30
N ASP A 492 -2.04 -9.23 1.71
CA ASP A 492 -3.15 -8.49 1.12
C ASP A 492 -2.92 -8.17 -0.36
N ALA A 493 -1.75 -8.38 -0.97
CA ALA A 493 -1.52 -8.29 -2.42
C ALA A 493 -1.61 -9.64 -3.17
N PHE A 494 -1.69 -10.78 -2.46
CA PHE A 494 -1.87 -12.14 -3.03
C PHE A 494 -3.10 -12.90 -2.50
N SER A 495 -3.60 -12.54 -1.33
CA SER A 495 -4.92 -12.84 -0.78
C SER A 495 -5.88 -11.66 -0.96
N ASP A 496 -5.41 -10.59 -1.60
CA ASP A 496 -6.33 -9.64 -2.20
C ASP A 496 -7.23 -10.39 -3.19
N GLU A 497 -8.48 -9.96 -3.27
CA GLU A 497 -9.30 -10.30 -4.42
C GLU A 497 -8.71 -9.64 -5.70
N HIS A 498 -7.80 -8.66 -5.55
CA HIS A 498 -7.02 -8.05 -6.63
C HIS A 498 -5.87 -8.95 -7.16
N SER A 499 -5.72 -9.03 -8.48
CA SER A 499 -4.41 -9.38 -9.08
C SER A 499 -3.30 -8.45 -8.60
N LEU A 500 -2.03 -8.90 -8.65
CA LEU A 500 -0.87 -8.01 -8.54
C LEU A 500 -1.07 -6.78 -9.45
N ASN A 501 -0.77 -5.58 -8.97
CA ASN A 501 -1.02 -4.33 -9.71
C ASN A 501 -0.36 -4.31 -11.10
N GLU A 502 0.78 -4.99 -11.28
CA GLU A 502 1.41 -5.20 -12.58
C GLU A 502 0.64 -6.17 -13.49
N GLN A 503 -0.01 -7.20 -12.95
CA GLN A 503 -0.87 -8.09 -13.72
C GLN A 503 -2.18 -7.41 -14.13
N ARG A 504 -2.80 -6.63 -13.22
CA ARG A 504 -3.96 -5.76 -13.53
C ARG A 504 -3.61 -4.78 -14.64
N TYR A 505 -2.46 -4.11 -14.51
CA TYR A 505 -1.88 -3.23 -15.53
C TYR A 505 -1.79 -3.91 -16.91
N TYR A 506 -1.17 -5.09 -17.00
CA TYR A 506 -1.03 -5.79 -18.28
C TYR A 506 -2.34 -6.34 -18.81
N ASN A 507 -3.29 -6.71 -17.94
CA ASN A 507 -4.61 -7.18 -18.36
C ASN A 507 -5.46 -6.05 -18.94
N LEU A 508 -5.45 -4.86 -18.33
CA LEU A 508 -6.13 -3.68 -18.87
C LEU A 508 -5.56 -3.25 -20.22
N LEU A 509 -4.23 -3.16 -20.35
CA LEU A 509 -3.58 -2.88 -21.63
C LEU A 509 -3.90 -3.94 -22.69
N CYS A 510 -3.99 -5.21 -22.28
CA CYS A 510 -4.36 -6.30 -23.15
C CYS A 510 -5.80 -6.16 -23.65
N MET A 511 -6.76 -5.79 -22.78
CA MET A 511 -8.14 -5.55 -23.19
C MET A 511 -8.27 -4.42 -24.21
N VAL A 512 -7.53 -3.34 -23.99
CA VAL A 512 -7.58 -2.16 -24.86
C VAL A 512 -6.93 -2.47 -26.20
N TYR A 513 -5.72 -3.03 -26.19
CA TYR A 513 -5.03 -3.46 -27.40
C TYR A 513 -5.85 -4.50 -28.18
N GLY A 514 -6.43 -5.48 -27.49
CA GLY A 514 -7.19 -6.56 -28.10
C GLY A 514 -8.48 -6.12 -28.75
N ARG A 515 -9.06 -4.97 -28.36
CA ARG A 515 -10.27 -4.43 -29.00
C ARG A 515 -10.00 -4.04 -30.46
N ASN A 516 -8.89 -3.35 -30.71
CA ASN A 516 -8.48 -2.98 -32.06
C ASN A 516 -6.94 -2.84 -32.14
N PRO A 517 -6.21 -3.92 -32.45
CA PRO A 517 -4.76 -3.91 -32.49
C PRO A 517 -4.12 -2.90 -33.46
N GLN A 518 -4.85 -2.53 -34.53
CA GLN A 518 -4.36 -1.56 -35.51
C GLN A 518 -4.39 -0.14 -34.92
N GLU A 519 -5.47 0.18 -34.25
CA GLU A 519 -5.74 1.50 -33.66
C GLU A 519 -4.91 1.72 -32.39
N TYR A 520 -4.67 0.67 -31.61
CA TYR A 520 -3.91 0.72 -30.36
C TYR A 520 -2.46 0.18 -30.50
N ALA A 521 -1.92 0.14 -31.72
CA ALA A 521 -0.57 -0.39 -32.01
C ALA A 521 0.53 0.25 -31.13
N SER A 522 0.37 1.55 -30.80
CA SER A 522 1.31 2.31 -29.98
C SER A 522 1.56 1.71 -28.58
N ILE A 523 0.61 0.95 -28.03
CA ILE A 523 0.77 0.25 -26.74
C ILE A 523 1.92 -0.77 -26.81
N VAL A 524 2.01 -1.49 -27.93
CA VAL A 524 3.08 -2.49 -28.15
C VAL A 524 4.35 -1.81 -28.65
N ASP A 525 4.23 -0.85 -29.56
CA ASP A 525 5.40 -0.18 -30.17
C ASP A 525 6.23 0.60 -29.14
N ARG A 526 5.58 1.18 -28.12
CA ARG A 526 6.24 1.88 -27.01
C ARG A 526 6.71 0.95 -25.89
N GLY A 527 6.54 -0.37 -26.03
CA GLY A 527 6.95 -1.37 -25.05
C GLY A 527 6.09 -1.42 -23.78
N LEU A 528 4.89 -0.81 -23.78
CA LEU A 528 3.99 -0.85 -22.63
C LEU A 528 3.38 -2.24 -22.43
N LEU A 529 3.18 -2.98 -23.53
CA LEU A 529 2.71 -4.36 -23.52
C LEU A 529 3.70 -5.25 -24.29
N PRO A 530 4.28 -6.30 -23.68
CA PRO A 530 5.17 -7.22 -24.38
C PRO A 530 4.49 -7.87 -25.58
N LYS A 531 5.20 -7.97 -26.72
CA LYS A 531 4.69 -8.59 -27.96
C LYS A 531 4.14 -10.01 -27.74
N SER A 532 4.77 -10.77 -26.84
CA SER A 532 4.32 -12.11 -26.46
C SER A 532 2.96 -12.12 -25.72
N ARG A 533 2.67 -11.10 -24.90
CA ARG A 533 1.38 -10.93 -24.23
C ARG A 533 0.32 -10.47 -25.23
N ALA A 534 0.67 -9.48 -26.06
CA ALA A 534 -0.20 -8.85 -27.05
C ALA A 534 -0.83 -9.85 -28.05
N ALA A 535 -0.09 -10.90 -28.43
CA ALA A 535 -0.54 -11.90 -29.39
C ALA A 535 -1.86 -12.60 -29.03
N ARG A 536 -2.20 -12.74 -27.74
CA ARG A 536 -3.43 -13.40 -27.28
C ARG A 536 -4.57 -12.42 -26.94
N CYS A 537 -4.27 -11.12 -26.92
CA CYS A 537 -5.19 -10.10 -26.43
C CYS A 537 -6.49 -9.96 -27.24
N PRO A 538 -6.50 -10.05 -28.59
CA PRO A 538 -7.75 -9.95 -29.34
C PRO A 538 -8.78 -11.02 -28.95
N GLN A 539 -8.33 -12.27 -28.84
CA GLN A 539 -9.19 -13.38 -28.46
C GLN A 539 -9.66 -13.26 -27.00
N GLU A 540 -8.76 -12.92 -26.08
CA GLU A 540 -9.09 -12.72 -24.67
C GLU A 540 -10.12 -11.59 -24.48
N THR A 541 -9.92 -10.45 -25.14
CA THR A 541 -10.81 -9.29 -25.08
C THR A 541 -12.19 -9.63 -25.61
N SER A 542 -12.28 -10.28 -26.78
CA SER A 542 -13.55 -10.68 -27.37
C SER A 542 -14.36 -11.59 -26.43
N LYS A 543 -13.69 -12.54 -25.76
CA LYS A 543 -14.32 -13.43 -24.80
C LYS A 543 -14.81 -12.69 -23.55
N ILE A 544 -14.01 -11.78 -23.01
CA ILE A 544 -14.38 -10.99 -21.82
C ILE A 544 -15.58 -10.08 -22.12
N VAL A 545 -15.50 -9.30 -23.20
CA VAL A 545 -16.55 -8.36 -23.60
C VAL A 545 -17.87 -9.08 -23.86
N SER A 546 -17.85 -10.21 -24.59
CA SER A 546 -19.06 -10.99 -24.85
C SER A 546 -19.63 -11.65 -23.58
N SER A 547 -18.78 -12.02 -22.62
CA SER A 547 -19.24 -12.58 -21.34
C SER A 547 -19.95 -11.52 -20.50
N TRP A 548 -19.36 -10.33 -20.35
CA TRP A 548 -19.98 -9.21 -19.64
C TRP A 548 -21.28 -8.75 -20.31
N ALA A 549 -21.30 -8.66 -21.64
CA ALA A 549 -22.53 -8.33 -22.36
C ALA A 549 -23.66 -9.32 -22.06
N ARG A 550 -23.37 -10.63 -22.04
CA ARG A 550 -24.37 -11.67 -21.70
C ARG A 550 -24.82 -11.61 -20.24
N LEU A 551 -23.93 -11.30 -19.31
CA LEU A 551 -24.27 -11.17 -17.88
C LEU A 551 -25.17 -9.96 -17.63
N LEU A 552 -24.92 -8.85 -18.32
CA LEU A 552 -25.64 -7.61 -18.09
C LEU A 552 -26.98 -7.55 -18.84
N LEU A 553 -27.06 -8.16 -20.03
CA LEU A 553 -28.24 -8.12 -20.91
C LEU A 553 -29.60 -8.36 -20.19
N PRO A 554 -29.75 -9.37 -19.30
CA PRO A 554 -31.02 -9.63 -18.62
C PRO A 554 -31.48 -8.48 -17.71
N HIS A 555 -30.56 -7.61 -17.30
CA HIS A 555 -30.81 -6.51 -16.38
C HIS A 555 -31.08 -5.17 -17.10
N PHE A 556 -30.99 -5.12 -18.43
CA PHE A 556 -31.28 -3.90 -19.17
C PHE A 556 -32.74 -3.50 -19.02
N ALA A 557 -32.98 -2.19 -18.86
CA ALA A 557 -34.32 -1.63 -18.87
C ALA A 557 -34.98 -1.81 -20.24
N PRO A 558 -36.33 -1.88 -20.31
CA PRO A 558 -37.05 -2.24 -21.55
C PRO A 558 -36.67 -1.40 -22.77
N ARG A 559 -36.38 -0.11 -22.58
CA ARG A 559 -35.93 0.79 -23.65
C ARG A 559 -34.65 0.34 -24.35
N TYR A 560 -33.76 -0.36 -23.64
CA TYR A 560 -32.41 -0.68 -24.11
C TYR A 560 -32.24 -2.16 -24.51
N GLN A 561 -33.23 -3.02 -24.25
CA GLN A 561 -33.14 -4.46 -24.53
C GLN A 561 -33.03 -4.79 -26.03
N LYS A 562 -33.67 -4.01 -26.91
CA LYS A 562 -33.64 -4.26 -28.36
C LYS A 562 -32.25 -3.99 -28.96
N ASP A 563 -31.65 -2.86 -28.59
CA ASP A 563 -30.30 -2.48 -29.05
C ASP A 563 -29.21 -3.40 -28.47
N ALA A 564 -29.41 -3.90 -27.24
CA ALA A 564 -28.51 -4.83 -26.59
C ALA A 564 -28.51 -6.22 -27.27
N ASN A 565 -29.67 -6.72 -27.69
CA ASN A 565 -29.77 -7.99 -28.45
C ASN A 565 -29.06 -7.90 -29.82
N ASP A 566 -29.21 -6.78 -30.54
CA ASP A 566 -28.62 -6.58 -31.87
C ASP A 566 -27.10 -6.35 -31.84
N SER A 567 -26.56 -5.85 -30.72
CA SER A 567 -25.12 -5.63 -30.53
C SER A 567 -24.37 -6.92 -30.18
N ILE A 568 -24.96 -7.80 -29.36
CA ILE A 568 -24.39 -9.11 -29.02
C ILE A 568 -24.32 -10.03 -30.25
N ASN A 569 -25.39 -10.07 -31.05
CA ASN A 569 -25.40 -10.88 -32.28
C ASN A 569 -24.30 -10.45 -33.28
N ARG A 570 -23.99 -9.15 -33.34
CA ARG A 570 -22.87 -8.63 -34.16
C ARG A 570 -21.52 -9.03 -33.58
N GLN A 571 -21.32 -8.94 -32.27
CA GLN A 571 -20.05 -9.35 -31.63
C GLN A 571 -19.78 -10.86 -31.76
N ASP A 572 -20.80 -11.70 -31.57
CA ASP A 572 -20.70 -13.16 -31.73
C ASP A 572 -20.40 -13.59 -33.18
N SER A 573 -20.73 -12.76 -34.17
CA SER A 573 -20.40 -12.99 -35.58
C SER A 573 -18.95 -12.60 -35.92
N GLN A 574 -18.42 -11.58 -35.25
CA GLN A 574 -17.03 -11.13 -35.40
C GLN A 574 -16.03 -12.00 -34.63
N SER A 575 -16.45 -12.67 -33.55
CA SER A 575 -15.59 -13.58 -32.77
C SER A 575 -15.44 -14.99 -33.37
N ARG A 576 -16.22 -15.31 -34.41
CA ARG A 576 -16.20 -16.62 -35.12
C ARG A 576 -15.45 -16.59 -36.45
N GLN A 577 -15.00 -15.43 -36.90
CA GLN A 577 -14.08 -15.23 -38.02
C GLN A 577 -12.67 -15.03 -37.47
#